data_AF-G7PX37-F1
#
_entry.id   AF-G7PX37-F1
#
_cell.length_a   1.000
_cell.length_b   1.000
_cell.length_c   1.000
_cell.angle_alpha   90.00
_cell.angle_beta   90.00
_cell.angle_gamma   90.00
#
_symmetry.space_group_name_H-M   'P 1'
#
loop_
_entity.id
_entity.type
_entity.pdbx_description
1 polymer ?
#
loop_
_entity_poly.entity_id
_entity_poly.type
_entity_poly.pdbx_seq_one_letter_code
_entity_poly.pdbx_strand_id
1 'polypeptide(L)'
;PVVVRGSGHVTVFGLSNKFESEFPSSLTGKVAPEEFKASINRVNSCLKKNLPVNVRWLLCGCLCCCCTLGCSMWPVICLSKRTRRSIEKLLEWENNRLYHKLCLHWRLSKRKCETNNMMEYVILIEFLPKTPIFRPD
;
A
#
# COMPACT_ATOMS: atom_id res chain seq x y z
N PRO A 1 6.40 14.87 0.36
CA PRO A 1 5.54 13.73 -0.05
C PRO A 1 4.47 13.51 1.01
N VAL A 2 3.24 13.19 0.61
CA VAL A 2 2.15 12.86 1.54
C VAL A 2 2.24 11.38 1.90
N VAL A 3 2.07 11.05 3.18
CA VAL A 3 2.15 9.67 3.69
C VAL A 3 0.75 9.25 4.13
N VAL A 4 0.23 8.17 3.56
CA VAL A 4 -1.04 7.56 3.97
C VAL A 4 -0.70 6.26 4.70
N ARG A 5 -1.03 6.20 6.00
CA ARG A 5 -0.70 5.09 6.89
C ARG A 5 -1.82 4.08 6.99
N GLY A 6 -1.47 2.90 7.53
CA GLY A 6 -2.45 1.86 7.84
C GLY A 6 -3.31 2.27 9.04
N SER A 7 -4.62 2.14 8.91
CA SER A 7 -5.60 2.41 9.98
C SER A 7 -6.31 1.13 10.45
N GLY A 8 -5.71 -0.02 10.17
CA GLY A 8 -6.30 -1.35 10.36
C GLY A 8 -5.86 -2.00 11.67
N HIS A 9 -6.71 -2.85 12.24
CA HIS A 9 -6.39 -3.59 13.48
C HIS A 9 -5.50 -4.83 13.25
N VAL A 10 -5.31 -5.22 11.98
CA VAL A 10 -4.51 -6.41 11.61
C VAL A 10 -3.37 -5.99 10.71
N THR A 11 -2.15 -6.35 11.09
CA THR A 11 -0.93 -6.09 10.32
C THR A 11 -0.18 -7.41 10.06
N VAL A 12 0.15 -7.68 8.80
CA VAL A 12 0.83 -8.92 8.38
C VAL A 12 2.11 -8.53 7.63
N PHE A 13 3.29 -8.83 8.20
CA PHE A 13 4.61 -8.39 7.70
C PHE A 13 4.72 -6.88 7.44
N GLY A 14 4.15 -6.08 8.34
CA GLY A 14 4.12 -4.62 8.22
C GLY A 14 3.06 -4.08 7.25
N LEU A 15 2.29 -4.93 6.56
CA LEU A 15 1.18 -4.48 5.71
C LEU A 15 -0.12 -4.47 6.52
N SER A 16 -0.70 -3.29 6.70
CA SER A 16 -2.02 -3.12 7.34
C SER A 16 -3.14 -3.67 6.46
N ASN A 17 -4.20 -4.19 7.07
CA ASN A 17 -5.38 -4.66 6.35
C ASN A 17 -6.30 -3.53 5.83
N LYS A 18 -6.03 -2.29 6.22
CA LYS A 18 -6.74 -1.09 5.79
C LYS A 18 -5.79 0.11 5.82
N PHE A 19 -5.88 0.97 4.80
CA PHE A 19 -5.30 2.31 4.77
C PHE A 19 -6.34 3.36 5.12
N GLU A 20 -5.87 4.43 5.73
CA GLU A 20 -6.68 5.59 6.08
C GLU A 20 -7.32 6.21 4.83
N SER A 21 -8.61 6.48 4.93
CA SER A 21 -9.42 7.06 3.84
C SER A 21 -9.76 8.53 4.07
N GLU A 22 -9.24 9.13 5.13
CA GLU A 22 -9.37 10.57 5.38
C GLU A 22 -8.57 11.33 4.32
N PHE A 23 -9.16 12.41 3.81
CA PHE A 23 -8.54 13.19 2.75
C PHE A 23 -7.41 14.06 3.33
N PRO A 24 -6.16 13.91 2.86
CA PRO A 24 -5.06 14.70 3.38
C PRO A 24 -5.14 16.15 2.86
N SER A 25 -5.12 17.11 3.77
CA SER A 25 -5.19 18.55 3.46
C SER A 25 -4.07 19.05 2.53
N SER A 26 -2.91 18.37 2.51
CA SER A 26 -1.81 18.68 1.58
C SER A 26 -2.14 18.38 0.09
N LEU A 27 -3.22 17.65 -0.19
CA LEU A 27 -3.71 17.39 -1.55
C LEU A 27 -4.86 18.34 -1.97
N THR A 28 -5.29 19.24 -1.09
CA THR A 28 -6.30 20.24 -1.40
C THR A 28 -5.90 21.08 -2.62
N GLY A 29 -6.82 21.23 -3.57
CA GLY A 29 -6.55 21.93 -4.84
C GLY A 29 -5.71 21.13 -5.86
N LYS A 30 -5.35 19.88 -5.58
CA LYS A 30 -4.59 19.01 -6.50
C LYS A 30 -5.40 17.83 -7.02
N VAL A 31 -6.19 17.20 -6.16
CA VAL A 31 -7.08 16.09 -6.51
C VAL A 31 -8.41 16.26 -5.78
N ALA A 32 -9.51 15.84 -6.41
CA ALA A 32 -10.81 15.82 -5.76
C ALA A 32 -10.83 14.80 -4.61
N PRO A 33 -11.44 15.12 -3.44
CA PRO A 33 -11.55 14.20 -2.32
C PRO A 33 -12.21 12.87 -2.68
N GLU A 34 -13.21 12.90 -3.58
CA GLU A 34 -13.91 11.69 -4.01
C GLU A 34 -13.03 10.75 -4.85
N GLU A 35 -12.16 11.29 -5.70
CA GLU A 35 -11.19 10.47 -6.46
C GLU A 35 -10.15 9.84 -5.53
N PHE A 36 -9.64 10.61 -4.56
CA PHE A 36 -8.75 10.08 -3.54
C PHE A 36 -9.40 8.92 -2.77
N LYS A 37 -10.63 9.14 -2.29
CA LYS A 37 -11.39 8.15 -1.53
C LYS A 37 -11.69 6.92 -2.37
N ALA A 38 -12.03 7.08 -3.65
CA ALA A 38 -12.24 5.98 -4.58
C ALA A 38 -10.97 5.14 -4.77
N SER A 39 -9.81 5.76 -5.02
CA SER A 39 -8.53 5.04 -5.17
C SER A 39 -8.16 4.27 -3.90
N ILE A 40 -8.27 4.89 -2.72
CA ILE A 40 -8.02 4.22 -1.42
C ILE A 40 -9.01 3.06 -1.20
N ASN A 41 -10.29 3.24 -1.53
CA ASN A 41 -11.28 2.18 -1.39
C ASN A 41 -11.00 0.97 -2.30
N ARG A 42 -10.44 1.19 -3.50
CA ARG A 42 -9.97 0.10 -4.37
C ARG A 42 -8.78 -0.64 -3.75
N VAL A 43 -7.82 0.09 -3.17
CA VAL A 43 -6.70 -0.51 -2.42
C VAL A 43 -7.22 -1.35 -1.24
N ASN A 44 -8.10 -0.77 -0.41
CA ASN A 44 -8.69 -1.43 0.74
C ASN A 44 -9.51 -2.67 0.35
N SER A 45 -10.21 -2.62 -0.79
CA SER A 45 -10.92 -3.78 -1.35
C SER A 45 -9.96 -4.89 -1.79
N CYS A 46 -8.81 -4.53 -2.38
CA CYS A 46 -7.75 -5.49 -2.72
C CYS A 46 -7.19 -6.16 -1.46
N LEU A 47 -6.92 -5.39 -0.40
CA LEU A 47 -6.44 -5.90 0.89
C LEU A 47 -7.45 -6.87 1.52
N LYS A 48 -8.73 -6.48 1.63
CA LYS A 48 -9.79 -7.30 2.24
C LYS A 48 -9.96 -8.66 1.56
N LYS A 49 -9.77 -8.73 0.23
CA LYS A 49 -9.85 -9.99 -0.53
C LYS A 49 -8.66 -10.93 -0.29
N ASN A 50 -7.48 -10.38 -0.05
CA ASN A 50 -6.24 -11.18 0.03
C ASN A 50 -5.84 -11.54 1.47
N LEU A 51 -6.17 -10.72 2.47
CA LEU A 51 -5.76 -10.96 3.86
C LEU A 51 -6.33 -12.22 4.53
N PRO A 52 -7.62 -12.58 4.42
CA PRO A 52 -8.13 -13.79 5.08
C PRO A 52 -7.52 -15.07 4.50
N VAL A 53 -7.16 -15.06 3.21
CA VAL A 53 -6.40 -16.16 2.59
C VAL A 53 -5.00 -16.23 3.20
N ASN A 54 -4.32 -15.09 3.35
CA ASN A 54 -2.99 -15.04 3.95
C ASN A 54 -2.98 -15.49 5.43
N VAL A 55 -3.99 -15.11 6.22
CA VAL A 55 -4.12 -15.51 7.63
C VAL A 55 -4.42 -17.01 7.76
N ARG A 56 -5.30 -17.56 6.91
CA ARG A 56 -5.60 -19.00 6.92
C ARG A 56 -4.38 -19.85 6.58
N TRP A 57 -3.57 -19.39 5.63
CA TRP A 57 -2.28 -20.01 5.29
C TRP A 57 -1.20 -19.79 6.36
N LEU A 58 -1.19 -18.63 7.04
CA LEU A 58 -0.32 -18.37 8.19
C LEU A 58 -0.59 -19.36 9.32
N LEU A 59 -1.86 -19.57 9.67
CA LEU A 59 -2.28 -20.49 10.72
C LEU A 59 -1.98 -21.94 10.34
N CYS A 60 -2.26 -22.34 9.10
CA CYS A 60 -1.92 -23.67 8.59
C CYS A 60 -0.39 -23.90 8.58
N GLY A 61 0.39 -22.92 8.12
CA GLY A 61 1.86 -23.00 8.11
C GLY A 61 2.47 -23.04 9.51
N CYS A 62 1.89 -22.32 10.48
CA CYS A 62 2.31 -22.37 11.88
C CYS A 62 2.00 -23.73 12.52
N LEU A 63 0.79 -24.27 12.28
CA LEU A 63 0.36 -25.57 12.81
C LEU A 63 1.16 -26.75 12.21
N CYS A 64 1.54 -26.67 10.93
CA CYS A 64 2.38 -27.68 10.29
C CYS A 64 3.89 -27.54 10.64
N CYS A 65 4.39 -26.33 10.92
CA CYS A 65 5.79 -26.10 11.29
C CYS A 65 6.15 -26.69 12.68
N CYS A 66 5.17 -26.89 13.56
CA CYS A 66 5.37 -27.59 14.84
C CYS A 66 5.69 -29.09 14.68
N CYS A 67 5.45 -29.67 13.51
CA CYS A 67 5.55 -31.12 13.27
C CYS A 67 6.67 -31.52 12.29
N THR A 68 7.28 -30.57 11.58
CA THR A 68 8.42 -30.80 10.67
C THR A 68 9.53 -29.82 11.02
N LEU A 69 10.63 -30.33 11.59
CA LEU A 69 11.89 -29.65 11.92
C LEU A 69 12.33 -28.63 10.83
N GLY A 70 11.81 -27.40 10.88
CA GLY A 70 12.33 -26.25 10.14
C GLY A 70 11.79 -25.97 8.73
N CYS A 71 10.55 -26.35 8.37
CA CYS A 71 10.00 -25.94 7.06
C CYS A 71 9.57 -24.46 7.04
N SER A 72 10.49 -23.66 6.50
CA SER A 72 10.49 -22.21 6.21
C SER A 72 9.14 -21.47 6.18
N MET A 73 9.12 -20.28 6.79
CA MET A 73 8.09 -19.23 6.64
C MET A 73 7.92 -18.69 5.19
N TRP A 74 8.51 -19.36 4.19
CA TRP A 74 8.54 -19.00 2.79
C TRP A 74 7.15 -18.86 2.13
N PRO A 75 6.17 -19.77 2.36
CA PRO A 75 4.84 -19.64 1.76
C PRO A 75 4.14 -18.35 2.21
N VAL A 76 4.32 -18.01 3.49
CA VAL A 76 3.74 -16.82 4.11
C VAL A 76 4.41 -15.54 3.59
N ILE A 77 5.74 -15.53 3.47
CA ILE A 77 6.49 -14.42 2.87
C ILE A 77 6.10 -14.23 1.39
N CYS A 78 5.90 -15.31 0.65
CA CYS A 78 5.45 -15.28 -0.74
C CYS A 78 4.03 -14.75 -0.91
N LEU A 79 3.12 -15.09 0.00
CA LEU A 79 1.75 -14.57 0.02
C LEU A 79 1.69 -13.05 0.26
N SER A 80 2.48 -12.55 1.22
CA SER A 80 2.66 -11.11 1.43
C SER A 80 3.25 -10.42 0.19
N LYS A 81 4.26 -11.02 -0.47
CA LYS A 81 4.80 -10.51 -1.75
C LYS A 81 3.75 -10.45 -2.85
N ARG A 82 2.84 -11.43 -2.95
CA ARG A 82 1.75 -11.46 -3.95
C ARG A 82 0.77 -10.32 -3.73
N THR A 83 0.30 -10.12 -2.50
CA THR A 83 -0.59 -9.00 -2.15
C THR A 83 0.10 -7.66 -2.43
N ARG A 84 1.37 -7.53 -2.06
CA ARG A 84 2.18 -6.34 -2.33
C ARG A 84 2.23 -6.00 -3.82
N ARG A 85 2.57 -6.98 -4.67
CA ARG A 85 2.60 -6.80 -6.13
C ARG A 85 1.24 -6.42 -6.70
N SER A 86 0.15 -6.95 -6.14
CA SER A 86 -1.20 -6.58 -6.57
C SER A 86 -1.52 -5.13 -6.25
N ILE A 87 -1.10 -4.64 -5.08
CA ILE A 87 -1.26 -3.24 -4.68
C ILE A 87 -0.37 -2.35 -5.56
N GLU A 88 0.91 -2.71 -5.74
CA GLU A 88 1.85 -1.97 -6.61
C GLU A 88 1.27 -1.81 -8.03
N LYS A 89 0.73 -2.88 -8.62
CA LYS A 89 0.06 -2.83 -9.93
C LYS A 89 -1.18 -1.94 -9.94
N LEU A 90 -1.97 -1.97 -8.87
CA LEU A 90 -3.17 -1.14 -8.75
C LEU A 90 -2.81 0.35 -8.62
N LEU A 91 -1.77 0.68 -7.83
CA LEU A 91 -1.25 2.04 -7.73
C LEU A 91 -0.71 2.53 -9.06
N GLU A 92 0.00 1.68 -9.80
CA GLU A 92 0.49 2.00 -11.14
C GLU A 92 -0.66 2.28 -12.12
N TRP A 93 -1.74 1.50 -12.05
CA TRP A 93 -2.93 1.76 -12.84
C TRP A 93 -3.61 3.09 -12.49
N GLU A 94 -3.77 3.41 -11.20
CA GLU A 94 -4.31 4.70 -10.74
C GLU A 94 -3.42 5.88 -11.17
N ASN A 95 -2.10 5.71 -11.13
CA ASN A 95 -1.14 6.71 -11.57
C ASN A 95 -1.32 7.07 -13.04
N ASN A 96 -1.34 6.05 -13.91
CA ASN A 96 -1.51 6.25 -15.35
C ASN A 96 -2.91 6.78 -15.69
N ARG A 97 -3.95 6.35 -14.96
CA ARG A 97 -5.33 6.81 -15.16
C ARG A 97 -5.50 8.30 -14.86
N LEU A 98 -4.99 8.75 -13.70
CA LEU A 98 -5.30 10.05 -13.11
C LEU A 98 -4.07 10.78 -12.57
N TYR A 99 -3.32 10.19 -11.63
CA TYR A 99 -2.42 10.97 -10.79
C TYR A 99 -1.22 11.56 -11.53
N HIS A 100 -0.69 10.89 -12.57
CA HIS A 100 0.39 11.46 -13.38
C HIS A 100 -0.06 12.75 -14.11
N LYS A 101 -1.31 12.81 -14.55
CA LYS A 101 -1.90 14.04 -15.15
C LYS A 101 -2.00 15.19 -14.15
N LEU A 102 -2.02 14.87 -12.85
CA LEU A 102 -2.04 15.82 -11.74
C LEU A 102 -0.65 16.12 -11.17
N CYS A 103 0.42 15.63 -11.81
CA CYS A 103 1.80 15.69 -11.28
C CYS A 103 1.93 15.01 -9.90
N LEU A 104 1.22 13.91 -9.70
CA LEU A 104 1.26 13.10 -8.49
C LEU A 104 1.70 11.67 -8.84
N HIS A 105 2.43 11.03 -7.93
CA HIS A 105 2.83 9.62 -8.08
C HIS A 105 2.61 8.87 -6.78
N TRP A 106 1.73 7.88 -6.82
CA TRP A 106 1.43 6.99 -5.71
C TRP A 106 2.32 5.76 -5.76
N ARG A 107 2.95 5.42 -4.64
CA ARG A 107 3.75 4.20 -4.53
C ARG A 107 3.63 3.58 -3.16
N LEU A 108 3.77 2.26 -3.11
CA LEU A 108 3.90 1.55 -1.86
C LEU A 108 5.35 1.61 -1.39
N SER A 109 5.58 2.03 -0.15
CA SER A 109 6.92 2.19 0.41
C SER A 109 7.01 1.57 1.79
N LYS A 110 8.20 1.05 2.13
CA LYS A 110 8.48 0.49 3.45
C LYS A 110 9.10 1.59 4.32
N ARG A 111 8.48 1.93 5.45
CA ARG A 111 8.97 2.92 6.42
C ARG A 111 9.02 2.34 7.83
N LYS A 112 9.79 2.98 8.70
CA LYS A 112 9.77 2.65 10.13
C LYS A 112 8.48 3.23 10.73
N CYS A 113 7.76 2.43 11.51
CA CYS A 113 6.59 2.89 12.22
C CYS A 113 7.03 3.90 13.30
N GLU A 114 6.23 4.94 13.55
CA GLU A 114 6.59 5.98 14.52
C GLU A 114 6.35 5.51 15.97
N THR A 115 5.33 4.67 16.16
CA THR A 115 4.91 4.17 17.47
C THR A 115 5.66 2.91 17.90
N ASN A 116 6.32 2.21 16.98
CA ASN A 116 7.09 1.00 17.30
C ASN A 116 8.28 0.84 16.34
N ASN A 117 9.36 0.19 16.77
CA ASN A 117 10.56 -0.02 15.94
C ASN A 117 10.34 -0.97 14.73
N MET A 118 9.10 -1.40 14.48
CA MET A 118 8.74 -2.26 13.36
C MET A 118 8.70 -1.50 12.04
N MET A 119 8.99 -2.21 10.95
CA MET A 119 8.79 -1.69 9.61
C MET A 119 7.35 -1.90 9.16
N GLU A 120 6.77 -0.89 8.54
CA GLU A 120 5.42 -0.90 7.97
C GLU A 120 5.43 -0.48 6.49
N TYR A 121 4.40 -0.92 5.77
CA TYR A 121 4.13 -0.46 4.41
C TYR A 121 3.14 0.70 4.46
N VAL A 122 3.54 1.82 3.86
CA VAL A 122 2.74 3.04 3.73
C VAL A 122 2.57 3.38 2.25
N ILE A 123 1.49 4.08 1.92
CA ILE A 123 1.32 4.65 0.59
C ILE A 123 1.96 6.04 0.62
N LEU A 124 2.90 6.29 -0.29
CA LEU A 124 3.51 7.59 -0.51
C LEU A 124 2.93 8.23 -1.74
N ILE A 125 2.59 9.51 -1.63
CA ILE A 125 2.15 10.34 -2.74
C ILE A 125 3.22 11.41 -2.94
N GLU A 126 3.94 11.29 -4.04
CA GLU A 126 5.05 12.15 -4.43
C GLU A 126 4.57 13.19 -5.44
N PHE A 127 5.17 14.37 -5.38
CA PHE A 127 4.91 15.43 -6.35
C PHE A 127 5.93 15.30 -7.47
N LEU A 128 5.46 15.10 -8.69
CA LEU A 128 6.30 15.06 -9.87
C LEU A 128 6.71 16.49 -10.26
N PRO A 129 7.97 16.71 -10.70
CA PRO A 129 8.39 18.01 -11.17
C PRO A 129 7.57 18.42 -12.39
N LYS A 130 7.08 19.66 -12.42
CA LYS A 130 6.48 20.22 -13.63
C LYS A 130 7.60 20.44 -14.64
N THR A 131 7.50 19.85 -15.82
CA THR A 131 8.39 20.20 -16.94
C THR A 131 8.24 21.70 -17.20
N PRO A 132 9.31 22.52 -17.10
CA PRO A 132 9.20 23.93 -17.42
C PRO A 132 8.93 24.07 -18.93
N ILE A 133 7.77 24.65 -19.28
CA ILE A 133 7.33 24.83 -20.68
C ILE A 133 7.99 26.06 -21.35
N PHE A 134 8.76 26.87 -20.61
CA PHE A 134 9.42 28.05 -21.17
C PHE A 134 10.93 27.83 -21.35
N ARG A 135 11.32 27.42 -22.55
CA ARG A 135 12.56 27.89 -23.17
C ARG A 135 12.16 28.78 -24.35
N PRO A 136 12.36 30.10 -24.28
CA PRO A 136 12.42 30.89 -25.51
C PRO A 136 13.71 30.50 -26.26
N ASP A 137 13.58 30.23 -27.57
CA ASP A 137 14.70 30.07 -28.50
C ASP A 137 15.51 31.38 -28.64
#